data_AF-A0A158K7L2-F1
#
_entry.id   AF-A0A158K7L2-F1
#
_cell.length_a   1.000
_cell.length_b   1.000
_cell.length_c   1.000
_cell.angle_alpha   90.00
_cell.angle_beta   90.00
_cell.angle_gamma   90.00
#
_symmetry.space_group_name_H-M   'P 1'
#
loop_
_entity.id
_entity.type
_entity.pdbx_description
1 polymer ?
#
loop_
_entity_poly.entity_id
_entity_poly.type
_entity_poly.pdbx_seq_one_letter_code
_entity_poly.pdbx_strand_id
1 'polypeptide(L)'
;MFAFDDWLRNVPNQMAAYTTTGRQYFSEYDRDGKRYCKTYAPVERNARAQRARRSFGGRLVVHRQDDDIPDGVCDPHVCPQYQDRKCNLTANFVFAVPDVKGLGLIELPTNSIYVLQKAYSAMQTVALARGRLTGTRFWLSKKEFDITRIDDSGQAVRQKQMLTVLDADIDLGALLDGADEAQPALDAASRAVALLESDGTVQSIGDPLHQPEQRQSEDERAGDGSSSVVHNEDNRVGSSDDDLPDPNETLEDKRHRMSDLLHRLGLSQPERQNGFRKYAHQTYGRGWIERIADVDAMNARLKTALDDPAALDVEIQDAIAQAAYV
;
A
#
# COMPACT_ATOMS: atom_id res chain seq x y z
N MET A 1 -6.79 14.10 -6.29
CA MET A 1 -5.43 14.25 -5.70
C MET A 1 -5.60 14.49 -4.20
N PHE A 2 -4.78 13.86 -3.37
CA PHE A 2 -4.80 14.07 -1.92
C PHE A 2 -3.87 15.21 -1.50
N ALA A 3 -4.23 15.90 -0.41
CA ALA A 3 -3.54 17.09 0.07
C ALA A 3 -2.44 16.77 1.10
N PHE A 4 -2.53 15.61 1.73
CA PHE A 4 -1.62 15.19 2.79
C PHE A 4 -0.98 13.85 2.46
N ASP A 5 0.19 13.56 3.02
CA ASP A 5 0.79 12.22 2.93
C ASP A 5 0.26 11.28 4.03
N ASP A 6 -0.30 11.86 5.10
CA ASP A 6 -1.03 11.11 6.11
C ASP A 6 -2.44 10.75 5.61
N TRP A 7 -2.70 9.45 5.50
CA TRP A 7 -3.98 8.93 5.08
C TRP A 7 -5.12 9.38 5.99
N LEU A 8 -4.90 9.53 7.30
CA LEU A 8 -5.94 9.85 8.26
C LEU A 8 -6.40 11.31 8.11
N ARG A 9 -5.53 12.19 7.61
CA ARG A 9 -5.88 13.57 7.25
C ARG A 9 -6.65 13.66 5.94
N ASN A 10 -6.43 12.73 5.01
CA ASN A 10 -7.17 12.63 3.76
C ASN A 10 -8.51 11.89 3.90
N VAL A 11 -8.61 10.98 4.86
CA VAL A 11 -9.81 10.21 5.16
C VAL A 11 -10.10 10.21 6.67
N PRO A 12 -10.36 11.38 7.28
CA PRO A 12 -10.74 11.46 8.68
C PRO A 12 -11.96 10.58 8.91
N ASN A 13 -11.86 9.72 9.91
CA ASN A 13 -12.91 8.76 10.21
C ASN A 13 -13.03 8.52 11.71
N GLN A 14 -14.27 8.32 12.14
CA GLN A 14 -14.64 8.09 13.53
C GLN A 14 -15.88 7.19 13.59
N MET A 15 -16.00 6.44 14.66
CA MET A 15 -17.25 5.81 15.06
C MET A 15 -17.93 6.76 16.03
N ALA A 16 -19.20 7.06 15.85
CA ALA A 16 -19.91 8.00 16.69
C ALA A 16 -21.30 7.48 17.07
N ALA A 17 -21.63 7.66 18.35
CA ALA A 17 -22.96 7.44 18.88
C ALA A 17 -23.62 8.79 19.17
N TYR A 18 -24.84 8.96 18.68
CA TYR A 18 -25.62 10.19 18.84
C TYR A 18 -26.84 9.91 19.71
N THR A 19 -27.17 10.86 20.58
CA THR A 19 -28.43 10.94 21.30
C THR A 19 -29.22 12.14 20.81
N THR A 20 -30.42 12.36 21.36
CA THR A 20 -31.25 13.53 21.07
C THR A 20 -30.53 14.85 21.35
N THR A 21 -29.57 14.88 22.28
CA THR A 21 -28.84 16.09 22.68
C THR A 21 -27.52 16.28 21.92
N GLY A 22 -27.18 15.37 21.01
CA GLY A 22 -25.99 15.44 20.17
C GLY A 22 -25.08 14.23 20.30
N ARG A 23 -23.82 14.39 19.90
CA ARG A 23 -22.81 13.31 19.93
C ARG A 23 -22.47 12.96 21.39
N GLN A 24 -22.72 11.73 21.79
CA GLN A 24 -22.45 11.25 23.15
C GLN A 24 -21.07 10.60 23.26
N TYR A 25 -20.79 9.67 22.35
CA TYR A 25 -19.53 8.94 22.26
C TYR A 25 -18.96 9.07 20.86
N PHE A 26 -17.65 9.14 20.76
CA PHE A 26 -16.97 9.16 19.47
C PHE A 26 -15.56 8.60 19.58
N SER A 27 -15.12 7.92 18.54
CA SER A 27 -13.81 7.32 18.51
C SER A 27 -12.78 8.24 17.85
N GLU A 28 -11.57 8.27 18.36
CA GLU A 28 -10.47 9.00 17.73
C GLU A 28 -9.18 8.18 17.86
N TYR A 29 -8.31 8.29 16.86
CA TYR A 29 -6.98 7.70 16.94
C TYR A 29 -6.08 8.56 17.84
N ASP A 30 -5.29 7.93 18.69
CA ASP A 30 -4.24 8.59 19.46
C ASP A 30 -2.87 8.28 18.85
N ARG A 31 -1.80 8.85 19.41
CA ARG A 31 -0.43 8.79 18.88
C ARG A 31 0.15 7.38 18.79
N ASP A 32 -0.40 6.48 19.59
CA ASP A 32 -0.07 5.05 19.60
C ASP A 32 -0.73 4.27 18.46
N GLY A 33 -1.53 4.94 17.61
CA GLY A 33 -2.22 4.33 16.48
C GLY A 33 -3.44 3.51 16.88
N LYS A 34 -3.74 3.40 18.18
CA LYS A 34 -4.96 2.78 18.67
C LYS A 34 -6.11 3.78 18.64
N ARG A 35 -7.30 3.22 18.47
CA ARG A 35 -8.54 3.99 18.47
C ARG A 35 -9.13 3.95 19.88
N TYR A 36 -9.37 5.11 20.46
CA TYR A 36 -9.98 5.25 21.78
C TYR A 36 -11.40 5.78 21.67
N CYS A 37 -12.30 5.25 22.49
CA CYS A 37 -13.65 5.76 22.65
C CYS A 37 -13.58 6.97 23.59
N LYS A 38 -14.04 8.13 23.11
CA LYS A 38 -14.01 9.40 23.84
C LYS A 38 -15.41 9.89 24.16
N THR A 39 -15.52 10.65 25.24
CA THR A 39 -16.74 11.34 25.67
C THR A 39 -16.42 12.73 26.19
N TYR A 40 -17.45 13.51 26.47
CA TYR A 40 -17.30 14.83 27.07
C TYR A 40 -17.28 14.71 28.60
N ALA A 41 -16.29 15.34 29.23
CA ALA A 41 -16.15 15.39 30.67
C ALA A 41 -17.43 15.91 31.34
N PRO A 42 -17.78 15.41 32.54
CA PRO A 42 -18.92 15.90 33.29
C PRO A 42 -18.73 17.38 33.62
N VAL A 43 -19.82 18.14 33.59
CA VAL A 43 -19.78 19.59 33.82
C VAL A 43 -19.50 19.85 35.29
N GLU A 44 -18.37 20.50 35.59
CA GLU A 44 -18.06 20.98 36.93
C GLU A 44 -19.14 21.97 37.39
N ARG A 45 -19.92 21.58 38.40
CA ARG A 45 -20.90 22.46 39.04
C ARG A 45 -20.23 23.20 40.19
N ASN A 46 -20.45 24.50 40.25
CA ASN A 46 -19.89 25.31 41.31
C ASN A 46 -20.61 24.98 42.64
N ALA A 47 -19.90 24.42 43.61
CA ALA A 47 -20.46 23.90 44.86
C ALA A 47 -21.27 24.95 45.66
N ARG A 48 -20.96 26.24 45.50
CA ARG A 48 -21.64 27.34 46.19
C ARG A 48 -22.84 27.94 45.45
N ALA A 49 -22.94 27.77 44.13
CA ALA A 49 -23.87 28.56 43.32
C ALA A 49 -24.93 27.75 42.56
N GLN A 50 -24.96 26.40 42.68
CA GLN A 50 -25.84 25.48 41.92
C GLN A 50 -25.75 25.62 40.38
N ARG A 51 -24.99 26.59 39.87
CA ARG A 51 -24.77 26.85 38.44
C ARG A 51 -23.53 26.10 37.96
N ALA A 52 -23.65 25.55 36.76
CA ALA A 52 -22.54 24.99 36.01
C ALA A 52 -21.44 26.04 35.79
N ARG A 53 -20.18 25.65 35.97
CA ARG A 53 -19.03 26.48 35.60
C ARG A 53 -19.02 26.59 34.08
N ARG A 54 -18.98 27.82 33.56
CA ARG A 54 -18.84 28.06 32.12
C ARG A 54 -17.43 27.63 31.71
N SER A 55 -17.33 26.72 30.74
CA SER A 55 -16.06 26.34 30.12
C SER A 55 -15.86 27.14 28.83
N PHE A 56 -14.63 27.60 28.61
CA PHE A 56 -14.21 28.23 27.36
C PHE A 56 -13.80 27.13 26.38
N GLY A 57 -14.32 27.14 25.15
CA GLY A 57 -14.01 26.12 24.14
C GLY A 57 -14.80 24.80 24.26
N GLY A 58 -15.87 24.75 25.07
CA GLY A 58 -16.72 23.57 25.21
C GLY A 58 -16.30 22.65 26.35
N ARG A 59 -16.87 21.44 26.39
CA ARG A 59 -16.51 20.42 27.41
C ARG A 59 -15.22 19.73 26.99
N LEU A 60 -14.34 19.45 27.96
CA LEU A 60 -13.11 18.69 27.71
C LEU A 60 -13.47 17.30 27.17
N VAL A 61 -12.69 16.84 26.20
CA VAL A 61 -12.80 15.49 25.67
C VAL A 61 -11.92 14.57 26.50
N VAL A 62 -12.48 13.49 27.03
CA VAL A 62 -11.81 12.50 27.87
C VAL A 62 -12.04 11.10 27.32
N HIS A 63 -11.17 10.16 27.67
CA HIS A 63 -11.40 8.75 27.35
C HIS A 63 -12.62 8.25 28.13
N ARG A 64 -13.48 7.49 27.45
CA ARG A 64 -14.58 6.79 28.09
C ARG A 64 -13.97 5.67 28.93
N GLN A 65 -14.26 5.68 30.23
CA GLN A 65 -13.82 4.66 31.17
C GLN A 65 -15.02 4.33 32.05
N ASP A 66 -15.80 3.35 31.62
CA ASP A 66 -16.96 2.83 32.34
C ASP A 66 -16.94 1.30 32.33
N ASP A 67 -17.95 0.68 32.94
CA ASP A 67 -18.01 -0.78 33.08
C ASP A 67 -18.05 -1.50 31.72
N ASP A 68 -18.56 -0.83 30.67
CA ASP A 68 -18.60 -1.39 29.31
C ASP A 68 -17.23 -1.32 28.62
N ILE A 69 -16.45 -0.26 28.87
CA ILE A 69 -15.14 -0.02 28.24
C ILE A 69 -14.12 0.48 29.29
N PRO A 70 -13.55 -0.43 30.11
CA PRO A 70 -12.69 -0.04 31.23
C PRO A 70 -11.35 0.57 30.80
N ASP A 71 -10.80 0.11 29.68
CA ASP A 71 -9.51 0.56 29.12
C ASP A 71 -9.65 1.77 28.17
N GLY A 72 -10.89 2.15 27.85
CA GLY A 72 -11.24 3.19 26.87
C GLY A 72 -10.93 2.86 25.42
N VAL A 73 -10.49 1.63 25.11
CA VAL A 73 -10.18 1.23 23.73
C VAL A 73 -11.47 1.02 22.95
N CYS A 74 -11.52 1.56 21.73
CA CYS A 74 -12.68 1.41 20.86
C CYS A 74 -12.62 0.06 20.14
N ASP A 75 -13.23 -0.97 20.71
CA ASP A 75 -13.44 -2.26 20.04
C ASP A 75 -14.93 -2.46 19.69
N PRO A 76 -15.32 -2.40 18.39
CA PRO A 76 -16.68 -2.64 17.94
C PRO A 76 -17.23 -4.02 18.32
N HIS A 77 -16.39 -5.05 18.46
CA HIS A 77 -16.83 -6.42 18.73
C HIS A 77 -17.42 -6.58 20.13
N VAL A 78 -16.92 -5.82 21.11
CA VAL A 78 -17.39 -5.86 22.50
C VAL A 78 -18.22 -4.64 22.90
N CYS A 79 -18.19 -3.58 22.10
CA CYS A 79 -18.88 -2.32 22.40
C CYS A 79 -20.42 -2.45 22.30
N PRO A 80 -21.18 -2.28 23.40
CA PRO A 80 -22.62 -2.47 23.39
C PRO A 80 -23.34 -1.47 22.49
N GLN A 81 -22.85 -0.22 22.39
CA GLN A 81 -23.47 0.79 21.51
C GLN A 81 -23.30 0.44 20.02
N TYR A 82 -22.23 -0.25 19.65
CA TYR A 82 -22.04 -0.72 18.28
C TYR A 82 -22.93 -1.92 17.97
N GLN A 83 -22.99 -2.90 18.89
CA GLN A 83 -23.87 -4.08 18.77
C GLN A 83 -25.35 -3.68 18.68
N ASP A 84 -25.74 -2.64 19.42
CA ASP A 84 -27.07 -2.03 19.37
C ASP A 84 -27.34 -1.16 18.12
N ARG A 85 -26.39 -1.06 17.18
CA ARG A 85 -26.46 -0.20 15.98
C ARG A 85 -26.61 1.30 16.26
N LYS A 86 -26.28 1.74 17.47
CA LYS A 86 -26.32 3.16 17.90
C LYS A 86 -25.03 3.91 17.59
N CYS A 87 -23.92 3.19 17.41
CA CYS A 87 -22.63 3.73 17.04
C CYS A 87 -22.32 3.40 15.57
N ASN A 88 -22.16 4.40 14.72
CA ASN A 88 -21.95 4.22 13.28
C ASN A 88 -20.63 4.83 12.82
N LEU A 89 -20.01 4.20 11.82
CA LEU A 89 -18.83 4.75 11.16
C LEU A 89 -19.23 6.00 10.35
N THR A 90 -18.45 7.06 10.50
CA THR A 90 -18.53 8.28 9.70
C THR A 90 -17.12 8.59 9.22
N ALA A 91 -16.92 8.68 7.91
CA ALA A 91 -15.65 9.05 7.31
C ALA A 91 -15.89 10.02 6.15
N ASN A 92 -14.95 10.94 5.92
CA ASN A 92 -15.01 11.88 4.81
C ASN A 92 -13.73 11.75 3.99
N PHE A 93 -13.83 11.55 2.68
CA PHE A 93 -12.69 11.75 1.79
C PHE A 93 -12.48 13.23 1.58
N VAL A 94 -11.27 13.72 1.81
CA VAL A 94 -10.85 15.10 1.62
C VAL A 94 -9.81 15.14 0.51
N PHE A 95 -10.18 15.67 -0.65
CA PHE A 95 -9.32 15.66 -1.83
C PHE A 95 -9.54 16.86 -2.75
N ALA A 96 -8.57 17.16 -3.60
CA ALA A 96 -8.72 18.12 -4.68
C ALA A 96 -9.04 17.39 -6.00
N VAL A 97 -9.96 17.94 -6.79
CA VAL A 97 -10.22 17.50 -8.17
C VAL A 97 -9.37 18.36 -9.09
N PRO A 98 -8.42 17.77 -9.85
CA PRO A 98 -7.67 18.51 -10.86
C PRO A 98 -8.60 19.19 -11.85
N ASP A 99 -8.17 20.32 -12.40
CA ASP A 99 -8.85 21.03 -13.50
C ASP A 99 -10.19 21.69 -13.13
N VAL A 100 -10.65 21.55 -11.88
CA VAL A 100 -11.76 22.33 -11.32
C VAL A 100 -11.20 23.61 -10.67
N LYS A 101 -11.67 24.77 -11.14
CA LYS A 101 -11.32 26.06 -10.54
C LYS A 101 -12.04 26.21 -9.20
N GLY A 102 -11.29 26.38 -8.12
CA GLY A 102 -11.85 26.60 -6.78
C GLY A 102 -10.75 26.71 -5.73
N LEU A 103 -11.07 27.43 -4.64
CA LEU A 103 -10.23 27.51 -3.44
C LEU A 103 -10.79 26.52 -2.43
N GLY A 104 -10.44 25.24 -2.53
CA GLY A 104 -10.88 24.29 -1.52
C GLY A 104 -10.64 22.82 -1.85
N LEU A 105 -10.52 22.03 -0.78
CA LEU A 105 -10.65 20.58 -0.84
C LEU A 105 -12.13 20.22 -0.86
N ILE A 106 -12.47 19.17 -1.59
CA ILE A 106 -13.81 18.60 -1.67
C ILE A 106 -13.92 17.50 -0.62
N GLU A 107 -15.06 17.48 0.08
CA GLU A 107 -15.40 16.42 1.02
C GLU A 107 -16.44 15.48 0.41
N LEU A 108 -16.17 14.17 0.45
CA LEU A 108 -17.11 13.13 0.07
C LEU A 108 -17.36 12.20 1.27
N PRO A 109 -18.56 12.20 1.89
CA PRO A 109 -18.85 11.35 3.02
C PRO A 109 -19.05 9.88 2.63
N THR A 110 -18.64 8.99 3.53
CA THR A 110 -18.91 7.54 3.50
C THR A 110 -19.16 7.01 4.90
N ASN A 111 -20.10 6.08 5.01
CA ASN A 111 -20.40 5.32 6.22
C ASN A 111 -20.00 3.83 6.10
N SER A 112 -19.39 3.44 4.96
CA SER A 112 -19.04 2.05 4.68
C SER A 112 -17.61 1.75 5.12
N ILE A 113 -17.47 0.78 6.02
CA ILE A 113 -16.15 0.27 6.44
C ILE A 113 -15.39 -0.36 5.28
N TYR A 114 -16.09 -1.02 4.35
CA TYR A 114 -15.48 -1.63 3.16
C TYR A 114 -14.87 -0.59 2.24
N VAL A 115 -15.51 0.57 2.08
CA VAL A 115 -14.95 1.70 1.32
C VAL A 115 -13.68 2.20 2.00
N LEU A 116 -13.68 2.34 3.32
CA LEU A 116 -12.52 2.81 4.08
C LEU A 116 -11.34 1.83 3.98
N GLN A 117 -11.59 0.52 4.10
CA GLN A 117 -10.55 -0.51 3.98
C GLN A 117 -9.93 -0.55 2.58
N LYS A 118 -10.76 -0.48 1.54
CA LYS A 118 -10.26 -0.43 0.15
C LYS A 118 -9.48 0.85 -0.13
N ALA A 119 -9.98 1.98 0.36
CA ALA A 119 -9.28 3.26 0.25
C ALA A 119 -7.92 3.24 0.96
N TYR A 120 -7.88 2.72 2.19
CA TYR A 120 -6.65 2.57 2.96
C TYR A 120 -5.64 1.69 2.22
N SER A 121 -6.07 0.53 1.72
CA SER A 121 -5.21 -0.37 0.94
C SER A 121 -4.67 0.32 -0.32
N ALA A 122 -5.52 0.99 -1.11
CA ALA A 122 -5.10 1.71 -2.30
C ALA A 122 -4.09 2.82 -1.97
N MET A 123 -4.36 3.66 -0.96
CA MET A 123 -3.44 4.70 -0.53
C MET A 123 -2.13 4.12 -0.01
N GLN A 124 -2.17 3.05 0.79
CA GLN A 124 -0.97 2.41 1.31
C GLN A 124 -0.09 1.87 0.17
N THR A 125 -0.69 1.24 -0.84
CA THR A 125 0.03 0.80 -2.04
C THR A 125 0.70 1.98 -2.75
N VAL A 126 0.00 3.11 -2.91
CA VAL A 126 0.58 4.34 -3.50
C VAL A 126 1.71 4.90 -2.66
N ALA A 127 1.54 4.95 -1.34
CA ALA A 127 2.55 5.46 -0.42
C ALA A 127 3.81 4.58 -0.42
N LEU A 128 3.65 3.25 -0.47
CA LEU A 128 4.76 2.31 -0.58
C LEU A 128 5.47 2.42 -1.93
N ALA A 129 4.71 2.55 -3.01
CA ALA A 129 5.28 2.67 -4.34
C ALA A 129 6.00 4.02 -4.51
N ARG A 130 5.33 5.14 -4.25
CA ARG A 130 5.84 6.48 -4.61
C ARG A 130 6.54 7.21 -3.46
N GLY A 131 6.49 6.67 -2.24
CA GLY A 131 6.93 7.35 -1.01
C GLY A 131 6.01 8.48 -0.53
N ARG A 132 4.97 8.86 -1.30
CA ARG A 132 4.05 9.96 -0.97
C ARG A 132 2.67 9.82 -1.63
N LEU A 133 1.64 10.35 -0.96
CA LEU A 133 0.28 10.41 -1.50
C LEU A 133 0.00 11.72 -2.23
N THR A 134 0.67 12.80 -1.82
CA THR A 134 0.53 14.13 -2.40
C THR A 134 0.99 14.14 -3.86
N GLY A 135 0.22 14.85 -4.71
CA GLY A 135 0.51 14.96 -6.15
C GLY A 135 0.24 13.70 -6.97
N THR A 136 -0.29 12.62 -6.38
CA THR A 136 -0.75 11.44 -7.13
C THR A 136 -2.20 11.62 -7.58
N ARG A 137 -2.46 11.28 -8.86
CA ARG A 137 -3.81 11.24 -9.42
C ARG A 137 -4.47 9.93 -9.02
N PHE A 138 -5.62 10.05 -8.39
CA PHE A 138 -6.48 8.93 -8.06
C PHE A 138 -7.74 9.01 -8.90
N TRP A 139 -8.18 7.86 -9.39
CA TRP A 139 -9.47 7.67 -10.01
C TRP A 139 -10.48 7.23 -8.96
N LEU A 140 -11.58 7.96 -8.88
CA LEU A 140 -12.70 7.63 -8.01
C LEU A 140 -13.81 7.03 -8.86
N SER A 141 -14.20 5.79 -8.56
CA SER A 141 -15.24 5.07 -9.30
C SER A 141 -16.26 4.45 -8.35
N LYS A 142 -17.45 4.14 -8.85
CA LYS A 142 -18.48 3.41 -8.11
C LYS A 142 -18.64 2.03 -8.74
N LYS A 143 -18.28 0.98 -8.02
CA LYS A 143 -18.26 -0.41 -8.52
C LYS A 143 -19.21 -1.29 -7.68
N GLU A 144 -19.87 -2.25 -8.31
CA GLU A 144 -20.71 -3.24 -7.61
C GLU A 144 -19.82 -4.32 -6.97
N PHE A 145 -20.09 -4.66 -5.71
CA PHE A 145 -19.44 -5.77 -5.01
C PHE A 145 -20.47 -6.65 -4.33
N ASP A 146 -20.22 -7.96 -4.32
CA ASP A 146 -20.93 -8.91 -3.48
C ASP A 146 -20.29 -8.93 -2.10
N ILE A 147 -20.99 -8.37 -1.11
CA ILE A 147 -20.55 -8.33 0.27
C ILE A 147 -21.32 -9.38 1.07
N THR A 148 -20.58 -10.24 1.77
CA THR A 148 -21.17 -11.17 2.73
C THR A 148 -21.44 -10.42 4.03
N ARG A 149 -22.71 -10.39 4.46
CA ARG A 149 -23.15 -9.83 5.74
C ARG A 149 -23.89 -10.90 6.53
N ILE A 150 -23.69 -10.93 7.84
CA ILE A 150 -24.48 -11.75 8.77
C ILE A 150 -25.83 -11.05 8.99
N ASP A 151 -26.93 -11.74 8.75
CA ASP A 151 -28.27 -11.22 9.02
C ASP A 151 -28.68 -11.39 10.50
N ASP A 152 -29.87 -10.92 10.85
CA ASP A 152 -30.39 -11.00 12.22
C ASP A 152 -30.61 -12.45 12.70
N SER A 153 -30.63 -13.43 11.78
CA SER A 153 -30.74 -14.86 12.08
C SER A 153 -29.37 -15.55 12.26
N GLY A 154 -28.27 -14.80 12.13
CA GLY A 154 -26.92 -15.32 12.19
C GLY A 154 -26.43 -15.98 10.91
N GLN A 155 -27.18 -15.87 9.80
CA GLN A 155 -26.82 -16.49 8.53
C GLN A 155 -26.03 -15.53 7.64
N ALA A 156 -25.06 -16.09 6.90
CA ALA A 156 -24.26 -15.34 5.93
C ALA A 156 -25.09 -15.10 4.65
N VAL A 157 -25.48 -13.85 4.42
CA VAL A 157 -26.22 -13.42 3.23
C VAL A 157 -25.30 -12.59 2.34
N ARG A 158 -25.25 -12.92 1.05
CA ARG A 158 -24.56 -12.10 0.04
C ARG A 158 -25.49 -10.99 -0.44
N GLN A 159 -25.02 -9.75 -0.37
CA GLN A 159 -25.74 -8.59 -0.87
C GLN A 159 -24.87 -7.81 -1.85
N LYS A 160 -25.42 -7.50 -3.02
CA LYS A 160 -24.85 -6.56 -3.98
C LYS A 160 -24.89 -5.15 -3.42
N GLN A 161 -23.74 -4.50 -3.32
CA GLN A 161 -23.62 -3.13 -2.88
C GLN A 161 -22.68 -2.35 -3.78
N MET A 162 -23.10 -1.15 -4.19
CA MET A 162 -22.25 -0.21 -4.91
C MET A 162 -21.31 0.48 -3.92
N LEU A 163 -20.01 0.23 -4.05
CA LEU A 163 -18.97 0.85 -3.22
C LEU A 163 -18.17 1.87 -4.02
N THR A 164 -17.75 2.93 -3.34
CA THR A 164 -16.76 3.86 -3.86
C THR A 164 -15.38 3.20 -3.80
N VAL A 165 -14.67 3.19 -4.93
CA VAL A 165 -13.33 2.61 -5.07
C VAL A 165 -12.37 3.70 -5.50
N LEU A 166 -11.22 3.73 -4.84
CA LEU A 166 -10.07 4.52 -5.22
C LEU A 166 -9.08 3.64 -5.96
N ASP A 167 -8.62 4.13 -7.09
CA ASP A 167 -7.59 3.51 -7.91
C ASP A 167 -6.52 4.56 -8.24
N ALA A 168 -5.29 4.15 -8.53
CA ALA A 168 -4.23 5.04 -8.96
C ALA A 168 -3.46 4.37 -10.09
N ASP A 169 -3.20 5.15 -11.14
CA ASP A 169 -2.40 4.68 -12.27
C ASP A 169 -0.92 4.72 -11.85
N ILE A 170 -0.46 3.60 -11.28
CA ILE A 170 0.91 3.41 -10.84
C ILE A 170 1.46 2.21 -11.58
N ASP A 171 2.52 2.46 -12.34
CA ASP A 171 3.33 1.39 -12.91
C ASP A 171 4.20 0.78 -11.81
N LEU A 172 3.64 -0.18 -11.07
CA LEU A 172 4.37 -0.94 -10.06
C LEU A 172 5.57 -1.67 -10.68
N GLY A 173 5.50 -2.06 -11.96
CA GLY A 173 6.58 -2.74 -12.67
C GLY A 173 7.78 -1.82 -12.84
N ALA A 174 7.57 -0.64 -13.42
CA ALA A 174 8.63 0.37 -13.56
C ALA A 174 9.21 0.81 -12.21
N LEU A 175 8.40 0.79 -11.14
CA LEU A 175 8.86 1.17 -9.82
C LEU A 175 9.71 0.11 -9.12
N LEU A 176 9.36 -1.17 -9.30
CA LEU A 176 10.17 -2.29 -8.82
C LEU A 176 11.45 -2.44 -9.65
N ASP A 177 11.37 -2.24 -10.96
CA ASP A 177 12.52 -2.22 -11.88
C ASP A 177 13.45 -1.01 -11.58
N GLY A 178 12.89 0.14 -11.18
CA GLY A 178 13.62 1.35 -10.81
C GLY A 178 14.16 1.40 -9.37
N ALA A 179 13.82 0.43 -8.51
CA ALA A 179 14.44 0.28 -7.19
C ALA A 179 15.91 -0.17 -7.29
N ASP A 180 16.27 -0.86 -8.39
CA ASP A 180 17.67 -1.12 -8.77
C ASP A 180 18.33 0.12 -9.40
N GLU A 181 17.54 1.04 -9.96
CA GLU A 181 18.00 2.34 -10.48
C GLU A 181 18.09 3.43 -9.38
N ALA A 182 18.35 3.09 -8.11
CA ALA A 182 18.81 4.07 -7.12
C ALA A 182 20.33 4.37 -7.24
N GLN A 183 21.07 3.58 -8.03
CA GLN A 183 22.48 3.83 -8.40
C GLN A 183 22.77 5.03 -9.32
N PRO A 184 21.92 5.48 -10.27
CA PRO A 184 22.23 6.56 -11.20
C PRO A 184 22.41 7.92 -10.51
N ALA A 185 21.75 8.17 -9.37
CA ALA A 185 21.93 9.42 -8.62
C ALA A 185 23.29 9.45 -7.90
N LEU A 186 23.71 8.32 -7.31
CA LEU A 186 25.05 8.18 -6.72
C LEU A 186 26.14 8.16 -7.78
N ASP A 187 25.91 7.54 -8.94
CA ASP A 187 26.85 7.53 -10.06
C ASP A 187 26.92 8.88 -10.78
N ALA A 188 25.82 9.63 -10.86
CA ALA A 188 25.83 11.01 -11.36
C ALA A 188 26.53 11.96 -10.39
N ALA A 189 26.32 11.79 -9.07
CA ALA A 189 27.04 12.54 -8.05
C ALA A 189 28.54 12.19 -8.06
N SER A 190 28.89 10.91 -8.18
CA SER A 190 30.28 10.44 -8.27
C SER A 190 30.97 10.94 -9.54
N ARG A 191 30.26 10.97 -10.67
CA ARG A 191 30.75 11.59 -11.92
C ARG A 191 30.93 13.09 -11.80
N ALA A 192 30.02 13.79 -11.12
CA ALA A 192 30.17 15.22 -10.86
C ALA A 192 31.37 15.52 -9.96
N VAL A 193 31.60 14.73 -8.92
CA VAL A 193 32.80 14.82 -8.06
C VAL A 193 34.07 14.54 -8.86
N ALA A 194 34.08 13.47 -9.68
CA ALA A 194 35.24 13.16 -10.51
C ALA A 194 35.56 14.25 -11.55
N LEU A 195 34.55 14.97 -12.05
CA LEU A 195 34.76 16.13 -12.94
C LEU A 195 35.33 17.35 -12.18
N LEU A 196 34.96 17.54 -10.91
CA LEU A 196 35.51 18.60 -10.06
C LEU A 196 36.94 18.29 -9.58
N GLU A 197 37.28 17.02 -9.41
CA GLU A 197 38.62 16.58 -8.99
C GLU A 197 39.62 16.48 -10.16
N SER A 198 39.14 16.26 -11.39
CA SER A 198 39.99 16.14 -12.59
C SER A 198 40.39 17.48 -13.22
N ASP A 199 39.69 18.58 -12.91
CA ASP A 199 40.06 19.93 -13.35
C ASP A 199 40.75 20.67 -12.19
N GLY A 200 42.01 20.30 -11.95
CA GLY A 200 42.84 20.77 -10.86
C GLY A 200 43.20 22.27 -10.92
N THR A 201 42.23 23.14 -10.64
CA THR A 201 42.50 24.52 -10.21
C THR A 201 41.64 24.86 -8.99
N VAL A 202 42.05 24.35 -7.83
CA VAL A 202 41.61 24.87 -6.54
C VAL A 202 42.39 26.15 -6.26
N GLN A 203 41.76 27.32 -6.43
CA GLN A 203 42.25 28.53 -5.78
C GLN A 203 41.88 28.48 -4.30
N SER A 204 42.85 28.06 -3.48
CA SER A 204 42.84 28.30 -2.05
C SER A 204 42.90 29.81 -1.80
N ILE A 205 41.82 30.38 -1.25
CA ILE A 205 41.89 31.68 -0.60
C ILE A 205 42.44 31.42 0.81
N GLY A 206 43.67 31.84 1.05
CA GLY A 206 44.38 31.68 2.31
C GLY A 206 43.71 32.40 3.49
N ASP A 207 43.44 31.63 4.54
CA ASP A 207 44.04 31.68 5.90
C ASP A 207 44.37 33.05 6.55
N PRO A 208 44.23 33.21 7.89
CA PRO A 208 45.26 32.57 8.74
C PRO A 208 44.91 32.16 10.20
N LEU A 209 45.66 31.14 10.64
CA LEU A 209 46.26 30.93 11.98
C LEU A 209 45.37 30.48 13.15
N HIS A 210 45.48 29.19 13.52
CA HIS A 210 46.03 28.76 14.82
C HIS A 210 46.40 27.27 14.81
N GLN A 211 47.63 26.97 15.20
CA GLN A 211 48.14 25.65 15.59
C GLN A 211 48.84 25.86 16.95
N PRO A 212 49.21 24.79 17.69
CA PRO A 212 48.67 23.43 17.75
C PRO A 212 48.49 23.00 19.22
N GLU A 213 47.93 21.81 19.49
CA GLU A 213 48.54 20.91 20.49
C GLU A 213 48.01 19.47 20.41
N GLN A 214 48.92 18.54 20.69
CA GLN A 214 48.96 17.13 20.35
C GLN A 214 48.38 16.22 21.45
N ARG A 215 47.94 15.01 21.07
CA ARG A 215 48.05 13.69 21.74
C ARG A 215 47.31 12.66 20.83
N GLN A 216 47.99 11.80 20.05
CA GLN A 216 48.47 10.43 20.38
C GLN A 216 47.44 9.64 21.22
N SER A 217 46.92 8.46 20.86
CA SER A 217 47.54 7.21 20.35
C SER A 217 46.39 6.22 19.97
N GLU A 218 46.40 5.53 18.82
CA GLU A 218 46.82 4.13 18.53
C GLU A 218 45.76 3.02 18.76
N ASP A 219 45.93 1.95 17.95
CA ASP A 219 45.30 0.60 17.91
C ASP A 219 43.91 0.39 17.29
N GLU A 220 43.57 -0.75 16.69
CA GLU A 220 44.17 -1.74 15.78
C GLU A 220 43.05 -2.77 15.47
N ARG A 221 42.93 -3.22 14.21
CA ARG A 221 42.53 -4.57 13.73
C ARG A 221 41.17 -5.25 14.09
N ALA A 222 40.44 -5.55 13.00
CA ALA A 222 40.09 -6.88 12.45
C ALA A 222 39.14 -7.88 13.16
N GLY A 223 38.21 -8.42 12.35
CA GLY A 223 37.54 -9.73 12.44
C GLY A 223 36.28 -9.75 13.32
N ASP A 224 35.29 -10.62 13.15
CA ASP A 224 34.91 -11.65 12.18
C ASP A 224 33.48 -12.09 12.59
N GLY A 225 32.72 -12.71 11.69
CA GLY A 225 31.84 -13.82 12.08
C GLY A 225 30.38 -13.58 12.52
N SER A 226 29.48 -14.03 11.62
CA SER A 226 28.37 -14.97 11.89
C SER A 226 27.06 -14.44 12.51
N SER A 227 25.96 -14.51 11.74
CA SER A 227 25.07 -15.69 11.74
C SER A 227 23.72 -15.40 11.10
N SER A 228 23.42 -16.27 10.14
CA SER A 228 22.13 -16.65 9.57
C SER A 228 21.01 -16.85 10.60
N VAL A 229 19.80 -16.39 10.25
CA VAL A 229 18.53 -16.96 10.75
C VAL A 229 17.64 -17.21 9.53
N VAL A 230 17.49 -18.50 9.23
CA VAL A 230 16.58 -19.06 8.25
C VAL A 230 15.27 -19.35 8.97
N HIS A 231 14.16 -18.74 8.55
CA HIS A 231 12.82 -19.19 8.94
C HIS A 231 12.25 -20.03 7.80
N ASN A 232 12.17 -21.34 8.07
CA ASN A 232 11.38 -22.33 7.34
C ASN A 232 9.98 -22.37 7.95
N GLU A 233 8.96 -22.21 7.11
CA GLU A 233 7.53 -22.58 7.26
C GLU A 233 6.91 -22.16 5.90
N ASP A 234 6.22 -22.95 5.08
CA ASP A 234 5.53 -24.20 5.26
C ASP A 234 5.46 -24.94 3.92
N ASN A 235 5.75 -26.24 3.97
CA ASN A 235 5.69 -27.16 2.85
C ASN A 235 4.27 -27.75 2.78
N ARG A 236 3.41 -27.23 1.89
CA ARG A 236 2.19 -27.92 1.47
C ARG A 236 2.40 -28.52 0.08
N VAL A 237 2.84 -29.77 0.10
CA VAL A 237 2.72 -30.72 -1.00
C VAL A 237 1.23 -30.90 -1.32
N GLY A 238 0.78 -30.27 -2.39
CA GLY A 238 -0.50 -30.53 -3.05
C GLY A 238 -0.24 -31.33 -4.32
N SER A 239 -0.72 -32.57 -4.32
CA SER A 239 -0.61 -33.56 -5.40
C SER A 239 -1.10 -33.03 -6.75
N SER A 240 -0.34 -33.41 -7.78
CA SER A 240 -0.68 -33.44 -9.20
C SER A 240 -2.07 -34.05 -9.49
N ASP A 241 -2.92 -33.33 -10.24
CA ASP A 241 -3.87 -33.85 -11.27
C ASP A 241 -4.97 -32.83 -11.71
N ASP A 242 -4.64 -31.56 -11.97
CA ASP A 242 -5.63 -30.58 -12.50
C ASP A 242 -5.07 -29.72 -13.67
N ASP A 243 -4.38 -30.36 -14.61
CA ASP A 243 -3.78 -29.72 -15.78
C ASP A 243 -4.65 -29.86 -17.06
N LEU A 244 -5.97 -29.93 -16.89
CA LEU A 244 -6.95 -29.92 -17.99
C LEU A 244 -7.54 -28.52 -18.15
N PRO A 245 -7.52 -27.93 -19.35
CA PRO A 245 -8.13 -26.62 -19.58
C PRO A 245 -9.65 -26.72 -19.40
N ASP A 246 -10.19 -26.07 -18.36
CA ASP A 246 -11.63 -25.88 -18.22
C ASP A 246 -12.08 -24.85 -19.27
N PRO A 247 -13.04 -25.18 -20.16
CA PRO A 247 -13.54 -24.25 -21.17
C PRO A 247 -14.20 -22.98 -20.59
N ASN A 248 -14.48 -22.93 -19.27
CA ASN A 248 -15.03 -21.77 -18.56
C ASN A 248 -14.02 -21.04 -17.65
N GLU A 249 -12.72 -21.31 -17.79
CA GLU A 249 -11.66 -20.70 -16.99
C GLU A 249 -11.58 -19.17 -17.19
N THR A 250 -11.50 -18.41 -16.09
CA THR A 250 -11.41 -16.94 -16.15
C THR A 250 -10.02 -16.49 -16.63
N LEU A 251 -9.89 -15.24 -17.10
CA LEU A 251 -8.58 -14.70 -17.50
C LEU A 251 -7.57 -14.70 -16.33
N GLU A 252 -8.05 -14.55 -15.10
CA GLU A 252 -7.21 -14.57 -13.90
C GLU A 252 -6.66 -15.97 -13.63
N ASP A 253 -7.50 -17.01 -13.75
CA ASP A 253 -7.09 -18.41 -13.60
C ASP A 253 -6.05 -18.81 -14.69
N LYS A 254 -6.27 -18.39 -15.95
CA LYS A 254 -5.33 -18.61 -17.05
C LYS A 254 -3.97 -17.97 -16.81
N ARG A 255 -3.94 -16.79 -16.16
CA ARG A 255 -2.71 -16.10 -15.77
C ARG A 255 -2.02 -16.80 -14.60
N HIS A 256 -2.79 -17.33 -13.66
CA HIS A 256 -2.25 -18.13 -12.56
C HIS A 256 -1.57 -19.40 -13.08
N ARG A 257 -2.20 -20.14 -14.01
CA ARG A 257 -1.60 -21.30 -14.67
C ARG A 257 -0.31 -20.94 -15.41
N MET A 258 -0.31 -19.81 -16.11
CA MET A 258 0.90 -19.31 -16.79
C MET A 258 2.03 -19.06 -15.81
N SER A 259 1.72 -18.45 -14.66
CA SER A 259 2.71 -18.20 -13.60
C SER A 259 3.31 -19.50 -13.05
N ASP A 260 2.49 -20.53 -12.85
CA ASP A 260 2.97 -21.85 -12.39
C ASP A 260 3.89 -22.51 -13.44
N LEU A 261 3.50 -22.49 -14.72
CA LEU A 261 4.32 -23.02 -15.80
C LEU A 261 5.67 -22.28 -15.93
N LEU A 262 5.67 -20.96 -15.80
CA LEU A 262 6.91 -20.16 -15.79
C LEU A 262 7.79 -20.50 -14.59
N HIS A 263 7.20 -20.79 -13.44
CA HIS A 263 7.95 -21.22 -12.26
C HIS A 263 8.59 -22.59 -12.48
N ARG A 264 7.83 -23.57 -12.98
CA ARG A 264 8.32 -24.93 -13.30
C ARG A 264 9.46 -24.93 -14.34
N LEU A 265 9.41 -24.02 -15.31
CA LEU A 265 10.45 -23.87 -16.34
C LEU A 265 11.67 -23.05 -15.90
N GLY A 266 11.67 -22.53 -14.66
CA GLY A 266 12.74 -21.67 -14.15
C GLY A 266 12.83 -20.31 -14.86
N LEU A 267 11.77 -19.89 -15.58
CA LEU A 267 11.66 -18.60 -16.26
C LEU A 267 11.22 -17.47 -15.31
N SER A 268 10.95 -17.81 -14.05
CA SER A 268 10.73 -16.87 -12.95
C SER A 268 12.03 -16.27 -12.38
N GLN A 269 13.21 -16.78 -12.79
CA GLN A 269 14.50 -16.21 -12.39
C GLN A 269 14.74 -14.85 -13.05
N PRO A 270 15.27 -13.84 -12.33
CA PRO A 270 15.40 -12.46 -12.84
C PRO A 270 16.16 -12.37 -14.17
N GLU A 271 17.23 -13.16 -14.32
CA GLU A 271 18.07 -13.19 -15.52
C GLU A 271 17.31 -13.71 -16.76
N ARG A 272 16.42 -14.70 -16.58
CA ARG A 272 15.65 -15.32 -17.67
C ARG A 272 14.31 -14.63 -17.92
N GLN A 273 13.79 -13.92 -16.93
CA GLN A 273 12.52 -13.21 -17.01
C GLN A 273 12.56 -12.09 -18.06
N ASN A 274 13.66 -11.36 -18.17
CA ASN A 274 13.81 -10.30 -19.18
C ASN A 274 13.80 -10.88 -20.62
N GLY A 275 14.51 -11.99 -20.83
CA GLY A 275 14.50 -12.72 -22.10
C GLY A 275 13.10 -13.18 -22.50
N PHE A 276 12.39 -13.81 -21.58
CA PHE A 276 11.01 -14.25 -21.81
C PHE A 276 10.07 -13.07 -22.10
N ARG A 277 10.20 -11.93 -21.39
CA ARG A 277 9.41 -10.72 -21.65
C ARG A 277 9.63 -10.20 -23.07
N LYS A 278 10.88 -10.16 -23.55
CA LYS A 278 11.22 -9.76 -24.93
C LYS A 278 10.60 -10.72 -25.96
N TYR A 279 10.78 -12.03 -25.76
CA TYR A 279 10.14 -13.06 -26.59
C TYR A 279 8.61 -12.89 -26.65
N ALA A 280 7.94 -12.78 -25.50
CA ALA A 280 6.49 -12.66 -25.46
C ALA A 280 5.98 -11.37 -26.12
N HIS A 281 6.70 -10.25 -25.94
CA HIS A 281 6.39 -9.00 -26.63
C HIS A 281 6.57 -9.07 -28.14
N GLN A 282 7.58 -9.80 -28.61
CA GLN A 282 7.83 -9.98 -30.03
C GLN A 282 6.79 -10.89 -30.69
N THR A 283 6.45 -11.99 -30.03
CA THR A 283 5.52 -12.99 -30.56
C THR A 283 4.07 -12.51 -30.55
N TYR A 284 3.64 -11.85 -29.48
CA TYR A 284 2.23 -11.48 -29.29
C TYR A 284 1.96 -9.98 -29.30
N GLY A 285 2.97 -9.12 -29.18
CA GLY A 285 2.82 -7.66 -29.16
C GLY A 285 2.51 -7.08 -27.77
N ARG A 286 2.28 -5.77 -27.69
CA ARG A 286 1.92 -5.09 -26.42
C ARG A 286 0.52 -5.53 -25.95
N GLY A 287 0.33 -5.61 -24.63
CA GLY A 287 -0.96 -5.93 -24.01
C GLY A 287 -1.47 -7.36 -24.24
N TRP A 288 -0.60 -8.31 -24.61
CA TRP A 288 -1.00 -9.71 -24.86
C TRP A 288 -1.56 -10.43 -23.62
N ILE A 289 -1.15 -10.00 -22.42
CA ILE A 289 -1.59 -10.59 -21.14
C ILE A 289 -3.10 -10.35 -20.88
N GLU A 290 -3.71 -9.37 -21.54
CA GLU A 290 -5.14 -9.06 -21.42
C GLU A 290 -6.00 -9.78 -22.48
N ARG A 291 -5.38 -10.38 -23.49
CA ARG A 291 -6.04 -11.08 -24.58
C ARG A 291 -6.10 -12.57 -24.29
N ILE A 292 -7.31 -13.08 -24.03
CA ILE A 292 -7.54 -14.49 -23.66
C ILE A 292 -6.86 -15.46 -24.64
N ALA A 293 -7.00 -15.22 -25.96
CA ALA A 293 -6.42 -16.08 -26.99
C ALA A 293 -4.88 -16.15 -26.94
N ASP A 294 -4.21 -15.04 -26.61
CA ASP A 294 -2.75 -14.98 -26.55
C ASP A 294 -2.23 -15.64 -25.25
N VAL A 295 -2.94 -15.46 -24.14
CA VAL A 295 -2.64 -16.15 -22.88
C VAL A 295 -2.84 -17.66 -23.01
N ASP A 296 -3.86 -18.10 -23.74
CA ASP A 296 -4.07 -19.52 -24.04
C ASP A 296 -2.95 -20.08 -24.93
N ALA A 297 -2.57 -19.36 -25.99
CA ALA A 297 -1.48 -19.75 -26.87
C ALA A 297 -0.13 -19.85 -26.11
N MET A 298 0.14 -18.89 -25.22
CA MET A 298 1.35 -18.92 -24.38
C MET A 298 1.32 -20.09 -23.40
N ASN A 299 0.19 -20.33 -22.71
CA ASN A 299 0.05 -21.46 -21.81
C ASN A 299 0.28 -22.80 -22.53
N ALA A 300 -0.26 -22.96 -23.74
CA ALA A 300 -0.01 -24.15 -24.56
C ALA A 300 1.47 -24.30 -24.90
N ARG A 301 2.14 -23.21 -25.30
CA ARG A 301 3.58 -23.21 -25.62
C ARG A 301 4.45 -23.55 -24.42
N LEU A 302 4.15 -22.99 -23.24
CA LEU A 302 4.87 -23.28 -22.00
C LEU A 302 4.63 -24.73 -21.54
N LYS A 303 3.43 -25.26 -21.74
CA LYS A 303 3.14 -26.68 -21.48
C LYS A 303 3.99 -27.59 -22.37
N THR A 304 4.09 -27.31 -23.67
CA THR A 304 4.99 -28.04 -24.58
C THR A 304 6.47 -27.87 -24.20
N ALA A 305 6.86 -26.71 -23.66
CA ALA A 305 8.22 -26.47 -23.22
C ALA A 305 8.63 -27.28 -21.98
N LEU A 306 7.68 -27.87 -21.24
CA LEU A 306 8.02 -28.80 -20.15
C LEU A 306 8.68 -30.07 -20.69
N ASP A 307 8.31 -30.50 -21.90
CA ASP A 307 8.89 -31.68 -22.56
C ASP A 307 10.18 -31.36 -23.33
N ASP A 308 10.30 -30.14 -23.86
CA ASP A 308 11.51 -29.65 -24.54
C ASP A 308 11.84 -28.20 -24.13
N PRO A 309 12.53 -28.02 -22.98
CA PRO A 309 12.93 -26.70 -22.51
C PRO A 309 13.97 -26.02 -23.40
N ALA A 310 14.83 -26.81 -24.06
CA ALA A 310 15.93 -26.29 -24.87
C ALA A 310 15.44 -25.56 -26.12
N ALA A 311 14.37 -26.06 -26.76
CA ALA A 311 13.76 -25.37 -27.90
C ALA A 311 13.20 -23.99 -27.51
N LEU A 312 12.58 -23.86 -26.33
CA LEU A 312 12.09 -22.56 -25.84
C LEU A 312 13.24 -21.60 -25.53
N ASP A 313 14.36 -22.11 -24.99
CA ASP A 313 15.54 -21.28 -24.72
C ASP A 313 16.14 -20.70 -26.01
N VAL A 314 16.19 -21.48 -27.09
CA VAL A 314 16.64 -20.98 -28.40
C VAL A 314 15.73 -19.87 -28.91
N GLU A 315 14.41 -20.04 -28.84
CA GLU A 315 13.43 -19.00 -29.23
C GLU A 315 13.61 -17.71 -28.41
N ILE A 316 13.87 -17.82 -27.11
CA ILE A 316 14.12 -16.68 -26.23
C ILE A 316 15.44 -15.98 -26.61
N GLN A 317 16.51 -16.73 -26.88
CA GLN A 317 17.80 -16.15 -27.28
C GLN A 317 17.72 -15.45 -28.64
N ASP A 318 17.01 -16.03 -29.61
CA ASP A 318 16.76 -15.41 -30.91
C ASP A 318 16.00 -14.08 -30.76
N ALA A 319 14.99 -14.04 -29.88
CA ALA A 319 14.25 -12.81 -29.60
C ALA A 319 15.13 -11.73 -28.92
N ILE A 320 16.01 -12.13 -28.00
CA ILE A 320 16.99 -11.23 -27.37
C ILE A 320 17.95 -10.67 -28.44
N ALA A 321 18.47 -11.53 -29.30
CA ALA A 321 19.41 -11.14 -30.36
C ALA A 321 18.76 -10.16 -31.34
N GLN A 322 17.53 -10.42 -31.79
CA GLN A 322 16.82 -9.54 -32.71
C GLN A 322 16.47 -8.18 -32.08
N ALA A 323 16.14 -8.15 -30.78
CA ALA A 323 15.92 -6.90 -30.05
C ALA A 323 17.19 -6.06 -29.85
N ALA A 324 18.39 -6.62 -30.04
CA ALA A 324 19.66 -5.89 -29.96
C ALA A 324 20.07 -5.21 -31.29
N TYR A 325 19.41 -5.55 -32.41
CA TYR A 325 19.68 -4.99 -33.74
C TYR A 325 18.68 -3.89 -34.18
N VAL A 326 17.74 -3.51 -33.32
CA VAL A 326 16.73 -2.45 -33.53
C VAL A 326 17.04 -1.28 -32.62
#